data_AF-L8JN30-F1
#
_entry.id   AF-L8JN30-F1
#
_cell.length_a   1.000
_cell.length_b   1.000
_cell.length_c   1.000
_cell.angle_alpha   90.00
_cell.angle_beta   90.00
_cell.angle_gamma   90.00
#
_symmetry.space_group_name_H-M   'P 1'
#
loop_
_entity.id
_entity.type
_entity.pdbx_description
1 polymer ?
#
loop_
_entity_poly.entity_id
_entity_poly.type
_entity_poly.pdbx_seq_one_letter_code
_entity_poly.pdbx_strand_id
1 'polypeptide(L)' 'MALECIPLNIDWPIIRKYQEINLSNGINKVGIPDLIILQQVVEHKLPLFTYDKHFHLMKNHINFEIIIE' A
#
# COMPACT_ATOMS: atom_id res chain seq x y z
N MET A 1 4.36 -5.18 -27.80
CA MET A 1 3.67 -4.17 -26.99
C MET A 1 4.32 -4.21 -25.61
N ALA A 2 4.87 -3.11 -25.12
CA ALA A 2 5.43 -3.06 -23.77
C ALA A 2 4.32 -2.69 -22.78
N LEU A 3 4.34 -3.26 -21.59
CA LEU A 3 3.45 -2.85 -20.50
C LEU A 3 3.84 -1.44 -20.05
N GLU A 4 2.85 -0.61 -19.75
CA GLU A 4 3.10 0.73 -19.20
C GLU A 4 3.75 0.61 -17.81
N CYS A 5 4.90 1.26 -17.63
CA CYS A 5 5.60 1.33 -16.36
C CYS A 5 5.33 2.67 -15.70
N ILE A 6 4.75 2.63 -14.49
CA ILE A 6 4.54 3.83 -13.69
C ILE A 6 5.85 4.14 -12.94
N PRO A 7 6.40 5.36 -13.04
CA PRO A 7 7.63 5.73 -12.34
C PRO A 7 7.44 5.64 -10.83
N LEU A 8 8.38 4.98 -10.14
CA LEU A 8 8.36 4.88 -8.69
C LEU A 8 8.69 6.23 -8.04
N ASN A 9 7.77 6.75 -7.24
CA ASN A 9 8.00 7.90 -6.37
C ASN A 9 7.93 7.47 -4.89
N ILE A 10 8.89 7.90 -4.07
CA ILE A 10 8.95 7.52 -2.65
C ILE A 10 8.80 8.79 -1.78
N ASP A 11 7.60 9.02 -1.26
CA ASP A 11 7.33 10.06 -0.25
C ASP A 11 7.46 9.48 1.17
N TRP A 12 8.63 9.70 1.77
CA TRP A 12 8.92 9.22 3.13
C TRP A 12 7.98 9.74 4.21
N PRO A 13 7.56 11.03 4.22
CA PRO A 13 6.47 11.50 5.08
C PRO A 13 5.18 10.66 4.99
N ILE A 14 4.72 10.32 3.79
CA ILE A 14 3.52 9.49 3.59
C ILE A 14 3.75 8.07 4.12
N ILE A 15 4.91 7.48 3.84
CA ILE A 15 5.29 6.15 4.36
C ILE A 15 5.26 6.11 5.89
N ARG A 16 5.83 7.14 6.56
CA ARG A 16 5.77 7.25 8.03
C ARG A 16 4.34 7.33 8.53
N LYS A 17 3.49 8.14 7.88
CA LYS A 17 2.07 8.25 8.23
C LYS A 17 1.35 6.90 8.12
N TYR A 18 1.59 6.13 7.07
CA TYR A 18 1.01 4.79 6.95
C TYR A 18 1.53 3.83 8.00
N GLN A 19 2.82 3.90 8.34
CA GLN A 19 3.38 3.11 9.43
C GLN A 19 2.73 3.46 10.78
N GLU A 20 2.52 4.74 11.08
CA GLU A 20 1.83 5.19 12.29
C GLU A 20 0.38 4.70 12.35
N ILE A 21 -0.36 4.79 11.23
CA ILE A 21 -1.71 4.24 11.11
C ILE A 21 -1.70 2.74 11.38
N ASN A 22 -0.79 1.99 10.78
CA ASN A 22 -0.69 0.54 10.98
C ASN A 22 -0.40 0.17 12.44
N LEU A 23 0.60 0.80 13.06
CA LEU A 23 0.96 0.56 14.45
C LEU A 23 -0.18 0.90 15.40
N SER A 24 -0.87 2.03 15.19
CA SER A 24 -2.00 2.44 16.02
C SER A 24 -3.20 1.49 15.96
N ASN A 25 -3.33 0.72 14.87
CA ASN A 25 -4.39 -0.27 14.66
C ASN A 25 -3.91 -1.72 14.90
N GLY A 26 -2.72 -1.92 15.49
CA GLY A 26 -2.20 -3.24 15.81
C GLY A 26 -1.67 -4.04 14.61
N ILE A 27 -1.55 -3.41 13.44
CA ILE A 27 -0.97 -3.99 12.23
C ILE A 27 0.55 -3.85 12.34
N ASN A 28 1.16 -4.82 13.00
CA ASN A 28 2.59 -4.82 13.31
C ASN A 28 3.42 -5.50 12.22
N LYS A 29 4.72 -5.19 12.20
CA LYS A 29 5.72 -5.85 11.31
C LYS A 29 5.43 -5.72 9.81
N VAL A 30 4.73 -4.65 9.40
CA VAL A 30 4.56 -4.30 7.99
C VAL A 30 5.92 -3.92 7.40
N GLY A 31 6.26 -4.47 6.23
CA GLY A 31 7.51 -4.16 5.57
C GLY A 31 7.50 -2.76 4.97
N ILE A 32 8.66 -2.08 4.95
CA ILE A 32 8.81 -0.84 4.17
C ILE A 32 8.42 -1.03 2.69
N PRO A 33 8.75 -2.16 2.02
CA PRO A 33 8.27 -2.41 0.66
C PRO A 33 6.74 -2.40 0.53
N ASP A 34 6.02 -2.95 1.52
CA ASP A 34 4.54 -2.98 1.51
C ASP A 34 3.96 -1.57 1.59
N LEU A 35 4.57 -0.70 2.40
CA LEU A 35 4.19 0.71 2.50
C LEU A 35 4.49 1.49 1.23
N ILE A 36 5.60 1.19 0.55
CA ILE A 36 5.95 1.79 -0.74
C ILE A 36 4.91 1.38 -1.80
N ILE A 37 4.57 0.09 -1.87
CA ILE A 37 3.52 -0.41 -2.77
C ILE A 37 2.19 0.27 -2.48
N LEU A 38 1.81 0.34 -1.20
CA LEU A 38 0.58 1.00 -0.77
C LEU A 38 0.53 2.47 -1.19
N GLN A 39 1.62 3.22 -1.01
CA GLN A 39 1.71 4.60 -1.45
C GLN A 39 1.48 4.72 -2.97
N GLN A 40 2.15 3.90 -3.77
CA GLN A 40 2.01 3.96 -5.23
C GLN A 40 0.58 3.63 -5.68
N VAL A 41 -0.02 2.62 -5.04
CA VAL A 41 -1.42 2.23 -5.26
C VAL A 41 -2.38 3.39 -4.95
N VAL A 42 -2.19 4.08 -3.82
CA VAL A 42 -3.06 5.19 -3.41
C VAL A 42 -2.85 6.43 -4.29
N GLU A 43 -1.60 6.81 -4.56
CA GLU A 43 -1.25 8.01 -5.35
C GLU A 43 -1.77 7.91 -6.80
N HIS A 44 -1.59 6.74 -7.42
CA HIS A 44 -1.98 6.50 -8.81
C HIS A 44 -3.38 5.89 -8.97
N LYS A 45 -4.11 5.67 -7.86
CA LYS A 45 -5.43 5.03 -7.83
C LYS A 45 -5.44 3.69 -8.58
N LEU A 46 -4.39 2.90 -8.38
CA LEU A 46 -4.25 1.62 -9.01
C LEU A 46 -5.00 0.56 -8.20
N PRO A 47 -5.65 -0.41 -8.85
CA PRO A 47 -6.10 -1.58 -8.13
C PRO A 47 -4.91 -2.46 -7.74
N LEU A 48 -4.91 -2.97 -6.51
CA LEU A 48 -3.90 -3.88 -6.01
C LEU A 48 -4.38 -5.34 -6.09
N PHE A 49 -3.63 -6.18 -6.79
CA PHE A 49 -3.77 -7.63 -6.70
C PHE A 49 -2.73 -8.17 -5.71
N THR A 50 -3.18 -8.93 -4.70
CA THR A 50 -2.27 -9.42 -3.64
C THR A 50 -2.85 -10.62 -2.90
N TYR A 51 -1.96 -11.50 -2.42
CA TYR A 51 -2.25 -12.57 -1.46
C TYR A 51 -1.78 -12.24 -0.04
N ASP A 52 -1.14 -11.08 0.15
CA ASP A 52 -0.58 -10.69 1.44
C ASP A 52 -1.65 -10.08 2.34
N LYS A 53 -1.86 -10.76 3.48
CA LYS A 53 -2.79 -10.36 4.54
C LYS A 53 -2.58 -8.93 5.05
N HIS A 54 -1.36 -8.38 4.99
CA HIS A 54 -1.10 -7.01 5.44
C HIS A 54 -1.96 -6.02 4.66
N PHE A 55 -2.08 -6.15 3.34
CA PHE A 55 -2.91 -5.24 2.54
C PHE A 55 -4.39 -5.39 2.86
N HIS A 56 -4.86 -6.62 3.09
CA HIS A 56 -6.25 -6.84 3.54
C HIS A 56 -6.53 -6.17 4.90
N LEU A 57 -5.57 -6.20 5.83
CA LEU A 57 -5.69 -5.49 7.12
C LEU A 57 -5.65 -3.96 6.93
N MET A 58 -4.71 -3.46 6.11
CA MET A 58 -4.55 -2.03 5.83
C MET A 58 -5.78 -1.42 5.15
N LYS A 59 -6.49 -2.19 4.32
CA LYS A 59 -7.71 -1.76 3.61
C LYS A 59 -8.83 -1.29 4.55
N ASN A 60 -8.83 -1.74 5.81
CA ASN A 60 -9.79 -1.29 6.83
C ASN A 60 -9.53 0.14 7.32
N HIS A 61 -8.32 0.66 7.14
CA HIS A 61 -7.89 1.96 7.69
C HIS A 61 -7.41 2.94 6.61
N ILE A 62 -7.06 2.43 5.43
CA ILE A 62 -6.51 3.20 4.31
C ILE A 62 -7.32 2.87 3.06
N ASN A 63 -7.77 3.91 2.35
CA ASN A 63 -8.63 3.72 1.19
C ASN A 63 -7.82 3.45 -0.09
N PHE A 64 -7.88 2.21 -0.57
CA PHE A 64 -7.39 1.79 -1.89
C PHE A 64 -8.22 0.60 -2.40
N GLU A 65 -8.08 0.19 -3.65
CA GLU A 65 -8.82 -0.93 -4.21
C GLU A 65 -7.98 -2.22 -4.16
N ILE A 66 -8.60 -3.34 -3.76
CA ILE A 66 -8.01 -4.68 -3.86
C ILE A 66 -8.88 -5.49 -4.82
N ILE A 67 -8.26 -6.11 -5.82
CA ILE A 67 -8.92 -7.08 -6.71
C ILE A 67 -8.82 -8.46 -6.05
N ILE A 68 -9.95 -9.16 -5.98
CA ILE A 68 -10.06 -10.55 -5.52
C ILE A 68 -10.33 -11.42 -6.76
N GLU A 69 -9.64 -12.56 -6.87
CA GLU A 69 -9.96 -13.61 -7.86
C GLU A 69 -11.34 -14.23 -7.63
#